data_AF-A0A962RSH7-F1
#
_entry.id   AF-A0A962RSH7-F1
#
_cell.length_a   1.000
_cell.length_b   1.000
_cell.length_c   1.000
_cell.angle_alpha   90.00
_cell.angle_beta   90.00
_cell.angle_gamma   90.00
#
_symmetry.space_group_name_H-M   'P 1'
#
loop_
_entity.id
_entity.type
_entity.pdbx_description
1 polymer ?
#
loop_
_entity_poly.entity_id
_entity_poly.type
_entity_poly.pdbx_seq_one_letter_code
_entity_poly.pdbx_strand_id
1 'polypeptide(L)'
;QRVRELLGDAADAALAGRYLFVNVWRPLRGPVEDQPFAVCDADSLRPEDFVPTALCYRDRRGEIYTVRAHARHRWYYLGHMQPEEIMLLKCFDSAGDGRARYTAHSAFHHPAPAAGAPTRRSIEVRTLAWLAP
;
A
#
# COMPACT_ATOMS: atom_id res chain seq x y z
N GLN A 1 15.55 7.47 -3.07
CA GLN A 1 15.78 7.06 -4.48
C GLN A 1 14.61 7.43 -5.38
N ARG A 2 13.40 6.87 -5.21
CA ARG A 2 12.30 7.05 -6.16
C ARG A 2 11.88 8.50 -6.46
N VAL A 3 11.89 9.39 -5.46
CA VAL A 3 11.60 10.82 -5.67
C VAL A 3 12.63 11.46 -6.62
N ARG A 4 13.92 11.13 -6.46
CA ARG A 4 14.99 11.62 -7.34
C ARG A 4 14.84 11.11 -8.78
N GLU A 5 14.51 9.84 -8.95
CA GLU A 5 14.25 9.26 -10.28
C GLU A 5 13.08 9.94 -11.00
N LEU A 6 12.05 10.36 -10.27
CA LEU A 6 10.85 10.95 -10.86
C LEU A 6 10.99 12.45 -11.13
N LEU A 7 11.75 13.18 -10.31
CA LEU A 7 11.81 14.65 -10.35
C LEU A 7 13.12 15.22 -10.86
N GLY A 8 14.18 14.42 -11.02
CA GLY A 8 15.49 14.90 -11.45
C GLY A 8 15.98 16.05 -10.58
N ASP A 9 16.32 17.18 -11.22
CA ASP A 9 16.90 18.37 -10.57
C ASP A 9 15.97 19.00 -9.51
N ALA A 10 14.65 18.82 -9.63
CA ALA A 10 13.68 19.35 -8.65
C ALA A 10 13.61 18.51 -7.36
N ALA A 11 14.29 17.36 -7.30
CA ALA A 11 14.11 16.41 -6.23
C ALA A 11 14.62 16.90 -4.87
N ASP A 12 15.74 17.61 -4.82
CA ASP A 12 16.32 18.00 -3.53
C ASP A 12 15.46 19.05 -2.81
N ALA A 13 14.89 20.01 -3.55
CA ALA A 13 13.90 20.94 -3.01
C ALA A 13 12.64 20.20 -2.53
N ALA A 14 12.17 19.21 -3.29
CA ALA A 14 11.02 18.39 -2.94
C ALA A 14 11.28 17.51 -1.70
N LEU A 15 12.50 17.02 -1.51
CA LEU A 15 12.90 16.18 -0.38
C LEU A 15 13.11 16.96 0.92
N ALA A 16 13.24 18.29 0.85
CA ALA A 16 13.32 19.16 2.03
C ALA A 16 11.99 19.21 2.80
N GLY A 17 10.86 18.98 2.14
CA GLY A 17 9.53 18.95 2.74
C GLY A 17 9.09 17.54 3.17
N ARG A 18 7.97 17.46 3.89
CA ARG A 18 7.30 16.18 4.17
C ARG A 18 6.62 15.68 2.91
N TYR A 19 6.91 14.44 2.53
CA TYR A 19 6.33 13.78 1.37
C TYR A 19 5.80 12.39 1.71
N LEU A 20 4.77 11.97 0.97
CA LEU A 20 4.06 10.72 1.16
C LEU A 20 4.02 9.93 -0.14
N PHE A 21 4.08 8.61 -0.04
CA PHE A 21 3.52 7.74 -1.10
C PHE A 21 2.15 7.27 -0.64
N VAL A 22 1.12 7.70 -1.34
CA VAL A 22 -0.26 7.26 -1.12
C VAL A 22 -0.71 6.50 -2.36
N ASN A 23 -1.19 5.27 -2.19
CA ASN A 23 -1.79 4.53 -3.29
C ASN A 23 -3.31 4.67 -3.20
N VAL A 24 -3.93 4.95 -4.34
CA VAL A 24 -5.39 4.94 -4.51
C VAL A 24 -5.76 3.55 -5.05
N TRP A 25 -6.46 2.77 -4.24
CA TRP A 25 -6.92 1.44 -4.60
C TRP A 25 -8.43 1.43 -4.81
N ARG A 26 -8.88 0.80 -5.90
CA ARG A 26 -10.29 0.75 -6.28
C ARG A 26 -10.62 -0.59 -6.99
N PRO A 27 -11.73 -1.26 -6.65
CA PRO A 27 -12.21 -2.38 -7.44
C PRO A 27 -12.83 -1.89 -8.75
N LEU A 28 -12.59 -2.61 -9.85
CA LEU A 28 -13.17 -2.33 -11.16
C LEU A 28 -14.53 -3.02 -11.36
N ARG A 29 -14.85 -3.98 -10.49
CA ARG A 29 -16.15 -4.66 -10.40
C ARG A 29 -16.44 -5.01 -8.95
N GLY A 30 -17.71 -4.99 -8.57
CA GLY A 30 -18.15 -5.34 -7.22
C GLY A 30 -19.47 -6.14 -7.21
N PRO A 31 -19.88 -6.64 -6.04
CA PRO A 31 -19.10 -6.65 -4.79
C PRO A 31 -17.83 -7.51 -4.90
N VAL A 32 -16.75 -7.10 -4.22
CA VAL A 32 -15.56 -7.95 -4.08
C VAL A 32 -15.80 -9.02 -3.02
N GLU A 33 -15.89 -10.28 -3.45
CA GLU A 33 -16.22 -11.42 -2.57
C GLU A 33 -15.14 -12.51 -2.53
N ASP A 34 -14.40 -12.73 -3.62
CA ASP A 34 -13.42 -13.81 -3.72
C ASP A 34 -12.09 -13.46 -3.04
N GLN A 35 -11.58 -12.26 -3.35
CA GLN A 35 -10.27 -11.77 -2.91
C GLN A 35 -10.39 -10.33 -2.39
N PRO A 36 -10.92 -10.09 -1.18
CA PRO A 36 -10.97 -8.75 -0.62
C PRO A 36 -9.55 -8.17 -0.41
N PHE A 37 -9.50 -6.85 -0.19
CA PHE A 37 -8.25 -6.14 0.05
C PHE A 37 -8.13 -5.80 1.53
N ALA A 38 -7.11 -6.35 2.17
CA ALA A 38 -6.85 -6.16 3.59
C ALA A 38 -5.69 -5.19 3.83
N VAL A 39 -5.79 -4.43 4.92
CA VAL A 39 -4.76 -3.56 5.46
C VAL A 39 -4.42 -4.00 6.88
N CYS A 40 -3.15 -3.93 7.24
CA CYS A 40 -2.69 -4.23 8.58
C CYS A 40 -2.61 -2.95 9.41
N ASP A 41 -3.10 -3.01 10.64
CA ASP A 41 -2.95 -1.95 11.63
C ASP A 41 -1.47 -1.75 11.96
N ALA A 42 -1.00 -0.50 11.79
CA ALA A 42 0.39 -0.12 11.98
C ALA A 42 0.89 -0.37 13.41
N ASP A 43 0.02 -0.28 14.43
CA ASP A 43 0.41 -0.50 15.83
C ASP A 43 0.69 -1.98 16.12
N SER A 44 0.26 -2.88 15.23
CA SER A 44 0.55 -4.31 15.28
C SER A 44 1.82 -4.72 14.52
N LEU A 45 2.39 -3.82 13.72
CA LEU A 45 3.62 -4.05 12.97
C LEU A 45 4.85 -3.66 13.80
N ARG A 46 5.96 -4.35 13.59
CA ARG A 46 7.28 -3.98 14.16
C ARG A 46 8.31 -3.82 13.05
N PRO A 47 9.39 -3.04 13.27
CA PRO A 47 10.43 -2.84 12.28
C PRO A 47 11.00 -4.17 11.72
N GLU A 48 11.11 -5.19 12.56
CA GLU A 48 11.64 -6.51 12.18
C GLU A 48 10.70 -7.31 11.26
N ASP A 49 9.43 -6.92 11.13
CA ASP A 49 8.48 -7.54 10.20
C ASP A 49 8.76 -7.15 8.75
N PHE A 50 9.40 -6.01 8.53
CA PHE A 50 9.66 -5.47 7.20
C PHE A 50 10.97 -6.03 6.64
N VAL A 51 10.86 -6.79 5.57
CA VAL A 51 12.00 -7.42 4.88
C VAL A 51 12.27 -6.65 3.59
N PRO A 52 13.40 -5.92 3.48
CA PRO A 52 13.80 -5.27 2.24
C PRO A 52 13.84 -6.30 1.10
N THR A 53 13.14 -6.00 0.01
CA THR A 53 12.98 -6.89 -1.12
C THR A 53 13.28 -6.12 -2.40
N ALA A 54 14.34 -6.53 -3.09
CA ALA A 54 14.73 -5.91 -4.34
C ALA A 54 13.70 -6.20 -5.44
N LEU A 55 13.29 -5.17 -6.17
CA LEU A 55 12.54 -5.30 -7.40
C LEU A 55 13.49 -5.09 -8.57
N CYS A 56 13.86 -6.19 -9.22
CA CYS A 56 14.75 -6.18 -10.37
C CYS A 56 13.94 -6.09 -11.66
N TYR A 57 13.96 -4.91 -12.29
CA TYR A 57 13.43 -4.70 -13.64
C TYR A 57 14.58 -4.71 -14.64
N ARG A 58 14.25 -4.77 -15.93
CA ARG A 58 15.25 -4.78 -17.01
C ARG A 58 16.13 -3.52 -17.01
N ASP A 59 15.55 -2.39 -16.69
CA ASP A 59 16.12 -1.04 -16.80
C ASP A 59 16.45 -0.40 -15.44
N ARG A 60 15.97 -0.98 -14.34
CA ARG A 60 16.16 -0.42 -13.00
C ARG A 60 16.10 -1.45 -11.89
N ARG A 61 16.73 -1.15 -10.77
CA ARG A 61 16.56 -1.86 -9.50
C ARG A 61 15.86 -0.95 -8.50
N GLY A 62 14.66 -1.36 -8.09
CA GLY A 62 13.91 -0.75 -7.00
C GLY A 62 13.99 -1.60 -5.73
N GLU A 63 13.35 -1.10 -4.68
CA GLU A 63 13.20 -1.81 -3.41
C GLU A 63 11.78 -1.57 -2.86
N ILE A 64 11.20 -2.62 -2.30
CA ILE A 64 9.99 -2.57 -1.47
C ILE A 64 10.26 -3.29 -0.16
N TYR A 65 9.32 -3.19 0.78
CA TYR A 65 9.27 -4.11 1.91
C TYR A 65 8.23 -5.19 1.65
N THR A 66 8.63 -6.45 1.79
CA THR A 66 7.69 -7.54 2.07
C THR A 66 7.51 -7.64 3.57
N VAL A 67 6.40 -8.22 4.01
CA VAL A 67 6.05 -8.27 5.44
C VAL A 67 6.00 -9.73 5.90
N ARG A 68 6.80 -10.05 6.92
CA ARG A 68 6.82 -11.37 7.56
C ARG A 68 5.55 -11.56 8.37
N ALA A 69 4.84 -12.67 8.16
CA ALA A 69 3.65 -12.96 8.93
C ALA A 69 3.94 -13.09 10.44
N HIS A 70 3.07 -12.51 11.27
CA HIS A 70 3.11 -12.69 12.71
C HIS A 70 1.69 -12.75 13.30
N ALA A 71 1.47 -13.59 14.31
CA ALA A 71 0.16 -13.75 14.98
C ALA A 71 -0.37 -12.49 15.69
N ARG A 72 0.45 -11.44 15.80
CA ARG A 72 0.08 -10.17 16.45
C ARG A 72 -0.55 -9.19 15.46
N HIS A 73 -0.34 -9.43 14.15
CA HIS A 73 -0.83 -8.57 13.09
C HIS A 73 -2.34 -8.52 13.12
N ARG A 74 -2.90 -7.31 13.18
CA ARG A 74 -4.34 -7.10 13.12
C ARG A 74 -4.70 -6.63 11.72
N TRP A 75 -5.36 -7.52 10.98
CA TRP A 75 -5.77 -7.27 9.61
C TRP A 75 -7.24 -6.85 9.57
N TYR A 76 -7.52 -5.83 8.77
CA TYR A 76 -8.85 -5.28 8.54
C TYR A 76 -9.11 -5.22 7.04
N TYR A 77 -10.37 -5.42 6.65
CA TYR A 77 -10.80 -5.24 5.27
C TYR A 77 -12.24 -4.72 5.27
N LEU A 78 -12.62 -4.02 4.20
CA LEU A 78 -14.01 -3.68 3.95
C LEU A 78 -14.63 -4.81 3.11
N GLY A 79 -15.67 -5.44 3.64
CA GLY A 79 -16.37 -6.52 2.95
C GLY A 79 -17.26 -6.00 1.82
N HIS A 80 -17.41 -6.77 0.74
CA HIS A 80 -18.29 -6.47 -0.39
C HIS A 80 -18.03 -5.11 -1.07
N MET A 81 -16.77 -4.66 -1.12
CA MET A 81 -16.42 -3.36 -1.70
C MET A 81 -16.98 -3.19 -3.11
N GLN A 82 -17.58 -2.02 -3.37
CA GLN A 82 -18.16 -1.61 -4.64
C GLN A 82 -17.20 -0.75 -5.46
N PRO A 83 -17.37 -0.65 -6.79
CA PRO A 83 -16.54 0.20 -7.64
C PRO A 83 -16.57 1.68 -7.28
N GLU A 84 -17.55 2.16 -6.53
CA GLU A 84 -17.65 3.56 -6.09
C GLU A 84 -16.83 3.82 -4.82
N GLU A 85 -16.36 2.76 -4.15
CA GLU A 85 -15.58 2.84 -2.93
C GLU A 85 -14.08 2.81 -3.23
N ILE A 86 -13.34 3.67 -2.54
CA ILE A 86 -11.91 3.84 -2.72
C ILE A 86 -11.23 3.64 -1.38
N MET A 87 -10.09 2.94 -1.41
CA MET A 87 -9.20 2.83 -0.27
C MET A 87 -7.92 3.60 -0.55
N LEU A 88 -7.59 4.53 0.35
CA LEU A 88 -6.33 5.25 0.34
C LEU A 88 -5.33 4.53 1.23
N LEU A 89 -4.16 4.21 0.67
CA LEU A 89 -3.10 3.47 1.35
C LEU A 89 -1.90 4.37 1.51
N LYS A 90 -1.62 4.81 2.74
CA LYS A 90 -0.38 5.54 3.02
C LYS A 90 0.80 4.58 3.09
N CYS A 91 1.33 4.23 1.93
CA CYS A 91 2.43 3.28 1.81
C CYS A 91 3.75 3.80 2.36
N PHE A 92 3.96 5.12 2.36
CA PHE A 92 5.14 5.75 2.97
C PHE A 92 4.82 7.15 3.50
N ASP A 93 5.44 7.48 4.63
CA ASP A 93 5.50 8.84 5.20
C ASP A 93 6.95 9.18 5.54
N SER A 94 7.45 10.32 5.02
CA SER A 94 8.81 10.76 5.31
C SER A 94 9.00 11.21 6.75
N ALA A 95 7.92 11.53 7.48
CA ALA A 95 7.99 11.93 8.87
C ALA A 95 8.42 10.78 9.80
N GLY A 96 9.28 11.11 10.76
CA GLY A 96 9.79 10.20 11.80
C GLY A 96 9.24 10.49 13.20
N ASP A 97 8.09 11.14 13.31
CA ASP A 97 7.50 11.67 14.56
C ASP A 97 6.54 10.68 15.25
N GLY A 98 6.84 9.38 15.16
CA GLY A 98 6.09 8.31 15.84
C GLY A 98 4.80 7.86 15.14
N ARG A 99 4.33 8.58 14.11
CA ARG A 99 3.19 8.13 13.30
C ARG A 99 3.53 6.88 12.48
N ALA A 100 2.50 6.14 12.08
CA ALA A 100 2.64 5.04 11.13
C ALA A 100 3.34 5.50 9.85
N ARG A 101 4.52 4.96 9.55
CA ARG A 101 5.28 5.32 8.34
C ARG A 101 4.93 4.46 7.14
N TYR A 102 4.43 3.24 7.37
CA TYR A 102 4.14 2.25 6.34
C TYR A 102 2.79 1.59 6.64
N THR A 103 2.12 1.12 5.58
CA THR A 103 0.89 0.32 5.71
C THR A 103 1.06 -0.96 4.91
N ALA A 104 1.19 -2.09 5.62
CA ALA A 104 1.15 -3.40 5.01
C ALA A 104 -0.28 -3.68 4.51
N HIS A 105 -0.38 -4.22 3.31
CA HIS A 105 -1.65 -4.55 2.68
C HIS A 105 -1.49 -5.77 1.79
N SER A 106 -2.56 -6.56 1.64
CA SER A 106 -2.56 -7.75 0.82
C SER A 106 -3.97 -8.10 0.37
N ALA A 107 -4.07 -8.81 -0.74
CA ALA A 107 -5.24 -9.63 -1.02
C ALA A 107 -5.22 -10.89 -0.15
N PHE A 108 -6.39 -11.45 0.14
CA PHE A 108 -6.53 -12.77 0.75
C PHE A 108 -7.71 -13.51 0.12
N HIS A 109 -7.67 -14.83 0.09
CA HIS A 109 -8.82 -15.63 -0.33
C HIS A 109 -9.89 -15.61 0.77
N HIS A 110 -11.08 -15.13 0.47
CA HIS A 110 -12.19 -15.16 1.42
C HIS A 110 -12.51 -16.62 1.77
N PRO A 111 -12.72 -16.99 3.05
CA PRO A 111 -12.93 -18.38 3.45
C PRO A 111 -14.28 -18.95 3.01
N ALA A 112 -15.25 -18.07 2.74
CA ALA A 112 -16.58 -18.46 2.28
C ALA A 112 -17.07 -17.48 1.20
N PRO A 113 -16.49 -17.51 -0.02
CA PRO A 113 -16.97 -16.67 -1.11
C PRO A 113 -18.31 -17.20 -1.62
N ALA A 114 -19.17 -16.34 -2.16
CA ALA A 114 -20.41 -16.78 -2.79
C ALA A 114 -20.11 -17.75 -3.95
N ALA A 115 -21.00 -18.73 -4.16
CA ALA A 115 -20.86 -19.68 -5.24
C ALA A 115 -20.88 -18.95 -6.59
N GLY A 116 -19.82 -19.12 -7.39
CA GLY A 116 -19.67 -18.40 -8.67
C GLY A 116 -19.27 -16.93 -8.53
N ALA A 117 -18.79 -16.50 -7.35
CA ALA A 117 -18.28 -15.15 -7.16
C ALA A 117 -17.24 -14.79 -8.25
N PRO A 118 -17.39 -13.63 -8.90
CA PRO A 118 -16.48 -13.25 -9.97
C PRO A 118 -15.11 -12.88 -9.41
N THR A 119 -14.02 -13.37 -10.02
CA THR A 119 -12.63 -13.04 -9.65
C THR A 119 -12.37 -11.53 -9.43
N ARG A 120 -11.65 -11.09 -8.41
CA ARG A 120 -11.42 -9.65 -8.26
C ARG A 120 -10.70 -9.04 -9.48
N ARG A 121 -11.20 -7.90 -9.95
CA ARG A 121 -10.45 -6.96 -10.82
C ARG A 121 -10.36 -5.62 -10.10
N SER A 122 -9.16 -5.07 -10.01
CA SER A 122 -8.90 -3.81 -9.31
C SER A 122 -7.81 -3.02 -10.00
N ILE A 123 -7.73 -1.73 -9.70
CA ILE A 123 -6.65 -0.84 -10.10
C ILE A 123 -6.04 -0.21 -8.85
N GLU A 124 -4.73 -0.01 -8.89
CA GLU A 124 -3.99 0.72 -7.89
C GLU A 124 -3.12 1.76 -8.58
N VAL A 125 -3.22 3.01 -8.14
CA VAL A 125 -2.41 4.12 -8.64
C VAL A 125 -1.57 4.67 -7.51
N ARG A 126 -0.24 4.66 -7.69
CA ARG A 126 0.69 5.26 -6.73
C ARG A 126 0.85 6.75 -6.99
N THR A 127 0.52 7.54 -5.99
CA THR A 127 0.70 8.99 -5.99
C THR A 127 1.80 9.40 -5.01
N LEU A 128 2.61 10.36 -5.44
CA LEU A 128 3.58 11.06 -4.61
C LEU A 128 2.98 12.42 -4.25
N ALA A 129 2.89 12.73 -2.96
CA ALA A 129 2.27 13.95 -2.46
C ALA A 129 3.23 14.67 -1.51
N TRP A 130 3.17 16.01 -1.52
CA TRP A 130 3.86 16.87 -0.57
C TRP A 130 2.85 17.55 0.31
N LEU A 131 3.15 17.60 1.60
CA LEU A 131 2.34 18.34 2.55
C LEU A 131 2.92 19.74 2.69
N ALA A 132 2.04 20.74 2.67
CA ALA A 132 2.41 22.09 3.03
C ALA A 132 2.98 22.11 4.47
N PRO A 133 3.92 23.02 4.76
CA PRO A 133 4.50 23.16 6.10
C PRO A 133 3.46 23.49 7.18
#